data_AF-A0AAP3E3Q5-F1
#
_entry.id   AF-A0AAP3E3Q5-F1
#
_cell.length_a   1.000
_cell.length_b   1.000
_cell.length_c   1.000
_cell.angle_alpha   90.00
_cell.angle_beta   90.00
_cell.angle_gamma   90.00
#
_symmetry.space_group_name_H-M   'P 1'
#
loop_
_entity.id
_entity.type
_entity.pdbx_description
1 polymer ?
#
loop_
_entity_poly.entity_id
_entity_poly.type
_entity_poly.pdbx_seq_one_letter_code
_entity_poly.pdbx_strand_id
1 'polypeptide(L)'
;MASENSSKPSAPDLPAYLQEPLERQSPDRLESIADYATELAAWKRRQRERELRQKRAEEAVDDEELESLEKREIATDPEEYEDVPTSGAYITIKETKPGYHYYYWQWRDGENWRNEYIAPVNPKQGTGSNTAQ
;
A
#
# COMPACT_ATOMS: atom_id res chain seq x y z
N MET A 1 14.60 39.96 32.11
CA MET A 1 13.86 38.77 32.57
C MET A 1 12.97 38.34 31.42
N ALA A 2 13.30 37.23 30.77
CA ALA A 2 12.43 36.54 29.82
C ALA A 2 12.44 35.08 30.26
N SER A 3 11.35 34.64 30.89
CA SER A 3 11.13 33.24 31.21
C SER A 3 10.79 32.55 29.89
N GLU A 4 11.79 31.95 29.24
CA GLU A 4 11.54 31.01 28.14
C GLU A 4 10.77 29.82 28.73
N ASN A 5 9.53 29.66 28.27
CA ASN A 5 8.64 28.57 28.64
C ASN A 5 9.23 27.26 28.08
N SER A 6 10.17 26.65 28.81
CA SER A 6 10.74 25.33 28.47
C SER A 6 9.77 24.22 28.86
N SER A 7 8.59 24.17 28.24
CA SER A 7 7.68 23.05 28.39
C SER A 7 8.16 21.87 27.55
N LYS A 8 8.15 20.67 28.16
CA LYS A 8 8.47 19.40 27.48
C LYS A 8 7.64 19.26 26.19
N PRO A 9 8.25 18.81 25.07
CA PRO A 9 7.52 18.61 23.81
C PRO A 9 6.41 17.56 23.98
N SER A 10 5.38 17.66 23.13
CA SER A 10 4.30 16.66 23.08
C SER A 10 4.85 15.33 22.54
N ALA A 11 4.49 14.23 23.18
CA ALA A 11 4.96 12.91 22.80
C ALA A 11 4.26 12.42 21.53
N PRO A 12 4.99 11.72 20.63
CA PRO A 12 4.36 11.01 19.52
C PRO A 12 3.46 9.89 20.02
N ASP A 13 2.56 9.42 19.16
CA ASP A 13 1.69 8.26 19.44
C ASP A 13 2.53 6.97 19.49
N LEU A 14 3.12 6.73 20.66
CA LEU A 14 3.94 5.57 20.96
C LEU A 14 3.43 4.91 22.24
N PRO A 15 3.47 3.58 22.32
CA PRO A 15 3.16 2.89 23.56
C PRO A 15 4.18 3.24 24.65
N ALA A 16 3.73 3.25 25.91
CA ALA A 16 4.54 3.67 27.06
C ALA A 16 5.89 2.94 27.16
N TYR A 17 5.96 1.66 26.76
CA TYR A 17 7.19 0.89 26.78
C TYR A 17 8.26 1.36 25.77
N LEU A 18 7.91 2.20 24.79
CA LEU A 18 8.86 2.90 23.91
C LEU A 18 9.10 4.34 24.35
N GLN A 19 8.03 5.01 24.82
CA GLN A 19 8.10 6.41 25.23
C GLN A 19 8.94 6.61 26.50
N GLU A 20 8.68 5.85 27.58
CA GLU A 20 9.38 6.05 28.85
C GLU A 20 10.91 5.83 28.73
N PRO A 21 11.41 4.80 28.01
CA PRO A 21 12.83 4.68 27.78
C PRO A 21 13.42 5.84 26.99
N LEU A 22 12.72 6.38 25.98
CA LEU A 22 13.16 7.54 25.20
C LEU A 22 13.31 8.77 26.09
N GLU A 23 12.32 9.06 26.94
CA GLU A 23 12.35 10.24 27.82
C GLU A 23 13.46 10.21 28.88
N ARG A 24 14.02 9.03 29.16
CA ARG A 24 15.14 8.85 30.10
C ARG A 24 16.52 8.97 29.43
N GLN A 25 16.58 9.13 28.11
CA GLN A 25 17.86 9.27 27.39
C GLN A 25 18.46 10.66 27.58
N SER A 26 19.79 10.76 27.46
CA SER A 26 20.48 12.03 27.37
C SER A 26 20.20 12.71 26.01
N PRO A 27 20.37 14.04 25.90
CA PRO A 27 20.22 14.76 24.63
C PRO A 27 21.04 14.15 23.47
N ASP A 28 22.34 13.92 23.65
CA ASP A 28 23.22 13.33 22.62
C ASP A 28 22.72 11.96 22.13
N ARG A 29 22.10 11.19 23.03
CA ARG A 29 21.56 9.87 22.70
C ARG A 29 20.23 9.97 21.98
N LEU A 30 19.41 10.96 22.32
CA LEU A 30 18.19 11.28 21.58
C LEU A 30 18.50 11.73 20.14
N GLU A 31 19.55 12.52 19.94
CA GLU A 31 20.02 12.92 18.61
C GLU A 31 20.45 11.70 17.78
N SER A 32 21.30 10.84 18.35
CA SER A 32 21.70 9.58 17.70
C SER A 32 20.50 8.68 17.34
N ILE A 33 19.49 8.63 18.21
CA ILE A 33 18.25 7.85 17.94
C ILE A 33 17.45 8.49 16.82
N ALA A 34 17.34 9.82 16.77
CA ALA A 34 16.62 10.53 15.71
C ALA A 34 17.27 10.30 14.34
N ASP A 35 18.60 10.33 14.25
CA ASP A 35 19.34 10.02 13.03
C ASP A 35 19.07 8.59 12.56
N TYR A 36 19.23 7.61 13.47
CA TYR A 36 18.94 6.21 13.16
C TYR A 36 17.48 5.99 12.74
N ALA A 37 16.52 6.60 13.43
CA ALA A 37 15.10 6.49 13.09
C ALA A 37 14.80 7.04 11.69
N THR A 38 15.47 8.13 11.30
CA THR A 38 15.37 8.73 9.97
C THR A 38 15.91 7.79 8.89
N GLU A 39 17.10 7.24 9.10
CA GLU A 39 17.70 6.27 8.18
C GLU A 39 16.87 4.98 8.06
N LEU A 40 16.38 4.47 9.20
CA LEU A 40 15.50 3.30 9.26
C LEU A 40 14.20 3.54 8.50
N ALA A 41 13.58 4.72 8.66
CA ALA A 41 12.37 5.08 7.92
C ALA A 41 12.63 5.13 6.40
N ALA A 42 13.76 5.72 5.97
CA ALA A 42 14.14 5.76 4.56
C ALA A 42 14.40 4.36 4.00
N TRP A 43 15.11 3.51 4.75
CA TRP A 43 15.33 2.12 4.36
C TRP A 43 14.02 1.33 4.25
N LYS A 44 13.11 1.45 5.23
CA LYS A 44 11.79 0.80 5.19
C LYS A 44 10.92 1.26 4.01
N ARG A 45 11.01 2.53 3.59
CA ARG A 45 10.33 3.01 2.36
C ARG A 45 10.89 2.33 1.12
N ARG A 46 12.22 2.27 0.97
CA ARG A 46 12.88 1.56 -0.15
C ARG A 46 12.56 0.07 -0.18
N GLN A 47 12.49 -0.59 0.98
CA GLN A 47 12.07 -1.99 1.05
C GLN A 47 10.65 -2.17 0.51
N ARG A 48 9.70 -1.34 0.95
CA ARG A 48 8.31 -1.38 0.47
C ARG A 48 8.19 -1.15 -1.04
N GLU A 49 8.94 -0.18 -1.58
CA GLU A 49 8.99 0.06 -3.03
C GLU A 49 9.54 -1.14 -3.81
N ARG A 50 10.56 -1.81 -3.28
CA ARG A 50 11.12 -3.03 -3.88
C ARG A 50 10.13 -4.17 -3.84
N GLU A 51 9.48 -4.41 -2.71
CA GLU A 51 8.42 -5.42 -2.58
C GLU A 51 7.29 -5.16 -3.56
N LEU A 52 6.81 -3.91 -3.67
CA LEU A 52 5.76 -3.53 -4.61
C LEU A 52 6.20 -3.78 -6.06
N ARG A 53 7.42 -3.36 -6.43
CA ARG A 53 7.96 -3.61 -7.77
C ARG A 53 8.10 -5.09 -8.08
N GLN A 54 8.58 -5.88 -7.12
CA GLN A 54 8.72 -7.32 -7.27
C GLN A 54 7.35 -7.99 -7.44
N LYS A 55 6.38 -7.64 -6.60
CA LYS A 55 5.02 -8.16 -6.70
C LYS A 55 4.35 -7.80 -8.01
N ARG A 56 4.47 -6.55 -8.45
CA ARG A 56 4.00 -6.13 -9.77
C ARG A 56 4.68 -6.93 -10.89
N ALA A 57 5.99 -7.17 -10.81
CA ALA A 57 6.68 -7.95 -11.84
C ALA A 57 6.28 -9.43 -11.86
N GLU A 58 5.82 -9.98 -10.74
CA GLU A 58 5.37 -11.37 -10.60
C GLU A 58 3.90 -11.57 -10.98
N GLU A 59 3.03 -10.64 -10.57
CA GLU A 59 1.58 -10.83 -10.54
C GLU A 59 0.82 -9.90 -11.48
N ALA A 60 1.45 -8.87 -12.04
CA ALA A 60 0.76 -8.01 -13.00
C ALA A 60 0.44 -8.79 -14.26
N VAL A 61 -0.72 -8.48 -14.82
CA VAL A 61 -1.10 -8.96 -16.15
C VAL A 61 -0.14 -8.43 -17.20
N ASP A 62 0.02 -9.18 -18.28
CA ASP A 62 0.81 -8.76 -19.43
C ASP A 62 0.02 -7.85 -20.38
N ASP A 63 0.67 -7.42 -21.46
CA ASP A 63 0.08 -6.51 -22.44
C ASP A 63 -1.09 -7.18 -23.20
N GLU A 64 -1.09 -8.50 -23.38
CA GLU A 64 -2.16 -9.22 -24.07
C GLU A 64 -3.46 -9.20 -23.25
N GLU A 65 -3.33 -9.41 -21.95
CA GLU A 65 -4.44 -9.32 -21.00
C GLU A 65 -4.96 -7.88 -20.85
N LEU A 66 -4.09 -6.87 -20.91
CA LEU A 66 -4.52 -5.46 -20.97
C LEU A 66 -5.29 -5.15 -22.25
N GLU A 67 -4.79 -5.57 -23.40
CA GLU A 67 -5.51 -5.42 -24.68
C GLU A 67 -6.88 -6.12 -24.66
N SER A 68 -6.99 -7.26 -23.98
CA SER A 68 -8.26 -7.97 -23.80
C SER A 68 -9.28 -7.14 -23.04
N LEU A 69 -8.87 -6.46 -21.96
CA LEU A 69 -9.71 -5.53 -21.21
C LEU A 69 -10.15 -4.33 -22.08
N GLU A 70 -9.22 -3.72 -22.82
CA GLU A 70 -9.50 -2.59 -23.69
C GLU A 70 -10.47 -2.96 -24.83
N LYS A 71 -10.29 -4.12 -25.47
CA LYS A 71 -11.21 -4.65 -26.51
C LYS A 71 -12.62 -4.89 -25.97
N ARG A 72 -12.75 -5.08 -24.65
CA ARG A 72 -14.03 -5.21 -23.94
C ARG A 72 -14.54 -3.89 -23.39
N GLU A 73 -13.89 -2.77 -23.73
CA GLU A 73 -14.22 -1.42 -23.27
C GLU A 73 -14.19 -1.30 -21.73
N ILE A 74 -13.30 -2.05 -21.09
CA ILE A 74 -13.07 -1.99 -19.64
C ILE A 74 -11.90 -1.06 -19.38
N ALA A 75 -12.11 -0.10 -18.48
CA ALA A 75 -11.10 0.88 -18.08
C ALA A 75 -9.85 0.19 -17.51
N THR A 76 -8.69 0.55 -18.05
CA THR A 76 -7.35 0.11 -17.58
C THR A 76 -6.56 1.26 -16.97
N ASP A 77 -7.16 2.45 -16.86
CA ASP A 77 -6.61 3.61 -16.16
C ASP A 77 -7.12 3.65 -14.71
N PRO A 78 -6.22 3.71 -13.69
CA PRO A 78 -6.64 3.83 -12.30
C PRO A 78 -7.43 5.12 -12.01
N GLU A 79 -7.28 6.20 -12.79
CA GLU A 79 -8.05 7.44 -12.60
C GLU A 79 -9.55 7.28 -12.85
N GLU A 80 -9.96 6.22 -13.55
CA GLU A 80 -11.36 5.90 -13.80
C GLU A 80 -12.02 5.16 -12.62
N TYR A 81 -11.27 4.87 -11.55
CA TYR A 81 -11.73 4.17 -10.36
C TYR A 81 -11.60 5.06 -9.11
N GLU A 82 -12.68 5.18 -8.32
CA GLU A 82 -12.71 6.12 -7.17
C GLU A 82 -11.69 5.77 -6.07
N ASP A 83 -11.52 4.48 -5.75
CA ASP A 83 -10.70 4.03 -4.62
C ASP A 83 -9.28 3.57 -5.03
N VAL A 84 -8.97 3.58 -6.32
CA VAL A 84 -7.66 3.10 -6.82
C VAL A 84 -6.68 4.26 -6.87
N PRO A 85 -5.52 4.17 -6.20
CA PRO A 85 -4.52 5.22 -6.28
C PRO A 85 -3.85 5.21 -7.65
N THR A 86 -3.64 6.40 -8.20
CA THR A 86 -2.94 6.60 -9.48
C THR A 86 -1.49 6.17 -9.44
N SER A 87 -0.87 6.16 -8.25
CA SER A 87 0.51 5.73 -8.05
C SER A 87 0.58 4.34 -7.43
N GLY A 88 1.23 3.42 -8.13
CA GLY A 88 1.61 2.11 -7.60
C GLY A 88 0.55 1.02 -7.69
N ALA A 89 -0.64 1.34 -8.21
CA ALA A 89 -1.63 0.32 -8.57
C ALA A 89 -1.21 -0.44 -9.85
N TYR A 90 -1.60 -1.71 -9.93
CA TYR A 90 -1.45 -2.55 -11.12
C TYR A 90 -2.61 -3.54 -11.22
N ILE A 91 -2.92 -3.99 -12.43
CA ILE A 91 -3.95 -5.00 -12.68
C ILE A 91 -3.33 -6.40 -12.51
N THR A 92 -4.03 -7.29 -11.82
CA THR A 92 -3.64 -8.69 -11.60
C THR A 92 -4.83 -9.62 -11.83
N ILE A 93 -4.57 -10.90 -12.12
CA ILE A 93 -5.59 -11.95 -12.21
C ILE A 93 -5.55 -12.79 -10.93
N LYS A 94 -6.72 -12.97 -10.32
CA LYS A 94 -6.89 -13.85 -9.15
C LYS A 94 -7.85 -14.98 -9.46
N GLU A 95 -7.47 -16.18 -9.05
CA GLU A 95 -8.36 -17.34 -9.04
C GLU A 95 -9.07 -17.41 -7.68
N THR A 96 -10.38 -17.16 -7.65
CA THR A 96 -11.14 -17.21 -6.39
C THR A 96 -11.77 -18.59 -6.15
N LYS A 97 -11.97 -19.36 -7.21
CA LYS A 97 -12.43 -20.76 -7.22
C LYS A 97 -11.77 -21.47 -8.40
N PRO A 98 -11.60 -22.81 -8.36
CA PRO A 98 -11.05 -23.59 -9.46
C PRO A 98 -11.68 -23.23 -10.82
N GLY A 99 -10.90 -22.64 -11.72
CA GLY A 99 -11.31 -22.22 -13.06
C GLY A 99 -12.02 -20.86 -13.16
N TYR A 100 -12.22 -20.14 -12.05
CA TYR A 100 -12.83 -18.81 -12.01
C TYR A 100 -11.79 -17.73 -11.74
N HIS A 101 -11.44 -17.01 -12.80
CA HIS A 101 -10.44 -15.95 -12.78
C HIS A 101 -11.07 -14.58 -12.97
N TYR A 102 -10.57 -13.60 -12.22
CA TYR A 102 -11.06 -12.23 -12.26
C TYR A 102 -9.88 -11.26 -12.24
N TYR A 103 -10.06 -10.14 -12.94
CA TYR A 103 -9.14 -9.01 -12.90
C TYR A 103 -9.43 -8.15 -11.68
N TYR A 104 -8.37 -7.71 -11.04
CA TYR A 104 -8.41 -6.79 -9.92
C TYR A 104 -7.34 -5.72 -10.11
N TRP A 105 -7.65 -4.49 -9.70
CA TRP A 105 -6.62 -3.55 -9.28
C TRP A 105 -6.00 -4.03 -7.98
N GLN A 106 -4.70 -3.84 -7.82
CA GLN A 106 -3.97 -4.16 -6.60
C GLN A 106 -2.93 -3.08 -6.30
N TRP A 107 -2.88 -2.66 -5.03
CA TRP A 107 -1.94 -1.64 -4.55
C TRP A 107 -1.63 -1.81 -3.06
N ARG A 108 -0.64 -1.04 -2.59
CA ARG A 108 -0.29 -0.95 -1.16
C ARG A 108 -0.98 0.24 -0.50
N ASP A 109 -1.62 -0.02 0.64
CA ASP A 109 -2.17 0.99 1.55
C ASP A 109 -1.55 0.77 2.94
N GLY A 110 -0.58 1.62 3.29
CA GLY A 110 0.22 1.46 4.49
C GLY A 110 0.97 0.12 4.51
N GLU A 111 0.56 -0.78 5.42
CA GLU A 111 1.12 -2.11 5.61
C GLU A 111 0.24 -3.23 5.02
N ASN A 112 -0.90 -2.89 4.42
CA ASN A 112 -1.86 -3.85 3.87
C ASN A 112 -1.85 -3.83 2.34
N TRP A 113 -2.26 -4.94 1.74
CA TRP A 113 -2.57 -5.01 0.32
C TRP A 113 -4.07 -4.76 0.14
N ARG A 114 -4.40 -3.88 -0.80
CA ARG A 114 -5.78 -3.60 -1.22
C ARG A 114 -6.02 -4.16 -2.60
N ASN A 115 -7.29 -4.40 -2.90
CA ASN A 115 -7.72 -4.76 -4.23
C ASN A 115 -9.09 -4.15 -4.53
N GLU A 116 -9.31 -3.85 -5.81
CA GLU A 116 -10.59 -3.40 -6.34
C GLU A 116 -10.96 -4.30 -7.52
N TYR A 117 -12.22 -4.74 -7.57
CA TYR A 117 -12.67 -5.65 -8.61
C TYR A 117 -12.85 -4.92 -9.94
N ILE A 118 -12.41 -5.54 -11.04
CA ILE A 118 -12.58 -4.98 -12.39
C ILE A 118 -13.65 -5.79 -13.15
N ALA A 119 -13.35 -7.05 -13.47
CA ALA A 119 -14.19 -7.86 -14.35
C ALA A 119 -13.81 -9.35 -14.28
N PRO A 120 -14.68 -10.28 -14.73
CA PRO A 120 -14.26 -11.66 -14.93
C PRO A 120 -13.34 -11.77 -16.15
N VAL A 121 -12.37 -12.68 -16.10
CA VAL A 121 -11.54 -13.04 -17.26
C VAL A 121 -12.41 -13.70 -18.33
N ASN A 122 -13.28 -14.63 -17.91
CA ASN A 122 -14.21 -15.33 -18.78
C ASN A 122 -15.68 -14.98 -18.46
N PRO A 123 -16.32 -14.06 -19.21
CA PRO A 123 -17.67 -13.58 -18.90
C PRO A 123 -18.76 -14.67 -19.01
N LYS A 124 -18.52 -15.74 -19.79
CA LYS A 124 -19.46 -16.88 -19.91
C LYS A 124 -19.62 -17.71 -18.64
N GLN A 125 -18.78 -17.47 -17.62
CA GLN A 125 -18.80 -18.20 -16.35
C GLN A 125 -19.42 -17.38 -15.21
N GLY A 126 -19.82 -16.12 -15.46
CA GLY A 126 -20.15 -15.13 -14.43
C GLY A 126 -21.57 -14.58 -14.46
N THR A 127 -22.61 -15.41 -14.59
CA THR A 127 -23.96 -15.04 -14.09
C THR A 127 -24.05 -15.47 -12.63
N GLY A 128 -23.50 -14.64 -11.74
CA GLY A 128 -23.53 -14.85 -10.31
C GLY A 128 -23.17 -13.56 -9.60
N SER A 129 -24.19 -12.76 -9.31
CA SER A 129 -24.12 -11.55 -8.49
C SER A 129 -23.26 -11.77 -7.25
N ASN A 130 -22.32 -10.88 -6.96
CA ASN A 130 -21.89 -10.70 -5.57
C ASN A 130 -21.53 -9.24 -5.31
N THR A 131 -22.49 -8.56 -4.68
CA THR A 131 -22.30 -7.35 -3.86
C THR A 131 -21.19 -7.62 -2.84
N ALA A 132 -20.13 -6.81 -2.84
CA ALA A 132 -19.13 -6.83 -1.78
C ALA A 132 -19.65 -6.05 -0.56
N GLN A 133 -19.61 -6.71 0.59
CA GLN A 133 -19.64 -6.14 1.94
C GLN A 133 -18.20 -6.07 2.47
#